data_AF-A0A4R8CGN3-F1
#
_entry.id   AF-A0A4R8CGN3-F1
#
_cell.length_a   1.000
_cell.length_b   1.000
_cell.length_c   1.000
_cell.angle_alpha   90.00
_cell.angle_beta   90.00
_cell.angle_gamma   90.00
#
_symmetry.space_group_name_H-M   'P 1'
#
loop_
_entity.id
_entity.type
_entity.pdbx_description
1 polymer ?
#
loop_
_entity_poly.entity_id
_entity_poly.type
_entity_poly.pdbx_seq_one_letter_code
_entity_poly.pdbx_strand_id
1 'polypeptide(L)'
;MVMMTGSLAVRGTVLWLTPQQGGRVSGPPEPDYDYDYTATAYLPPRTPDDGQAGIALRRFAPGAWRTPAEGILVPGKRNRAQQVIPGCIVIITEGVRPVGLLTVEEVHALAPDGTPIIPVVEPVRDAGADAPLAAEPPYRHSTAASRWTSKHASDDAPPQPAGV
;
A
#
# COMPACT_ATOMS: atom_id res chain seq x y z
N MET A 1 -3.44 -9.89 4.99
CA MET A 1 -2.03 -9.70 5.40
C MET A 1 -1.23 -10.90 4.97
N VAL A 2 -0.10 -10.72 4.29
CA VAL A 2 0.75 -11.83 3.81
C VAL A 2 2.22 -11.53 4.09
N MET A 3 2.96 -12.54 4.55
CA MET A 3 4.42 -12.45 4.73
C MET A 3 5.11 -12.72 3.39
N MET A 4 6.02 -11.84 2.99
CA MET A 4 6.79 -11.94 1.75
C MET A 4 8.00 -12.86 1.93
N THR A 5 7.74 -14.15 2.15
CA THR A 5 8.75 -15.22 2.17
C THR A 5 9.04 -15.78 0.77
N GLY A 6 8.11 -15.56 -0.17
CA GLY A 6 8.19 -15.84 -1.59
C GLY A 6 7.50 -14.73 -2.40
N SER A 7 7.27 -14.97 -3.69
CA SER A 7 6.62 -13.98 -4.55
C SER A 7 5.16 -13.77 -4.15
N LEU A 8 4.68 -12.54 -4.33
CA LEU A 8 3.30 -12.15 -4.03
C LEU A 8 2.64 -11.59 -5.30
N ALA A 9 1.41 -11.99 -5.56
CA ALA A 9 0.54 -11.27 -6.48
C ALA A 9 -0.05 -10.07 -5.75
N VAL A 10 -0.01 -8.91 -6.39
CA VAL A 10 -0.60 -7.68 -5.87
C VAL A 10 -1.49 -7.04 -6.92
N ARG A 11 -2.60 -6.45 -6.47
CA ARG A 11 -3.43 -5.55 -7.26
C ARG A 11 -3.51 -4.22 -6.54
N GLY A 12 -3.55 -3.13 -7.29
CA GLY A 12 -3.65 -1.81 -6.70
C GLY A 12 -3.70 -0.69 -7.72
N THR A 13 -3.38 0.52 -7.28
CA THR A 13 -3.29 1.69 -8.13
C THR A 13 -1.84 2.14 -8.24
N VAL A 14 -1.30 2.18 -9.46
CA VAL A 14 0.02 2.76 -9.73
C VAL A 14 -0.11 4.25 -10.02
N LEU A 15 0.83 5.02 -9.51
CA LEU A 15 1.04 6.44 -9.78
C LEU A 15 2.49 6.62 -10.23
N TRP A 16 2.70 7.11 -11.43
CA TRP A 16 4.02 7.47 -11.94
C TRP A 16 4.37 8.90 -11.50
N LEU A 17 5.59 9.09 -11.01
CA LEU A 17 6.05 10.38 -10.53
C LEU A 17 6.45 11.26 -11.72
N THR A 18 6.00 12.51 -11.72
CA THR A 18 6.35 13.49 -12.75
C THR A 18 7.79 13.99 -12.56
N PRO A 19 8.38 14.69 -13.57
CA PRO A 19 9.71 15.29 -13.42
C PRO A 19 9.82 16.22 -12.22
N GLN A 20 8.77 17.00 -11.94
CA GLN A 20 8.73 17.94 -10.83
C GLN A 20 8.74 17.23 -9.46
N GLN A 21 8.34 15.97 -9.43
CA GLN A 21 8.40 15.10 -8.24
C GLN A 21 9.70 14.28 -8.19
N GLY A 22 10.65 14.53 -9.10
CA GLY A 22 11.91 13.79 -9.23
C GLY A 22 11.80 12.46 -9.99
N GLY A 23 10.66 12.21 -10.65
CA GLY A 23 10.35 10.97 -11.36
C GLY A 23 10.74 10.96 -12.84
N ARG A 24 9.82 10.49 -13.68
CA ARG A 24 10.06 10.19 -15.09
C ARG A 24 9.96 11.43 -15.97
N VAL A 25 11.00 11.70 -16.76
CA VAL A 25 11.01 12.74 -17.81
C VAL A 25 10.37 12.26 -19.11
N SER A 26 10.43 10.97 -19.38
CA SER A 26 9.84 10.35 -20.58
C SER A 26 8.32 10.20 -20.53
N GLY A 27 7.67 10.53 -19.40
CA GLY A 27 6.26 10.23 -19.17
C GLY A 27 6.05 8.84 -18.54
N PRO A 28 4.79 8.44 -18.28
CA PRO A 28 4.45 7.10 -17.79
C PRO A 28 4.96 6.02 -18.75
N PRO A 29 5.29 4.82 -18.26
CA PRO A 29 5.62 3.71 -19.14
C PRO A 29 4.48 3.42 -20.12
N GLU A 30 4.86 3.10 -21.35
CA GLU A 30 3.98 2.51 -22.37
C GLU A 30 4.43 1.06 -22.52
N PRO A 31 3.92 0.14 -21.68
CA PRO A 31 4.25 -1.26 -21.84
C PRO A 31 3.70 -1.72 -23.19
N ASP A 32 4.55 -2.33 -24.02
CA ASP A 32 4.07 -3.08 -25.16
C ASP A 32 3.11 -4.17 -24.65
N TYR A 33 2.00 -4.40 -25.36
CA TYR A 33 0.95 -5.33 -24.93
C TYR A 33 1.46 -6.74 -24.57
N ASP A 34 2.62 -7.12 -25.09
CA ASP A 34 3.26 -8.43 -24.89
C ASP A 34 4.23 -8.48 -23.70
N TYR A 35 4.55 -7.36 -23.05
CA TYR A 35 5.56 -7.29 -21.99
C TYR A 35 5.07 -6.60 -20.72
N ASP A 36 5.33 -7.26 -19.58
CA ASP A 36 5.17 -6.64 -18.26
C ASP A 36 6.24 -5.56 -18.05
N TYR A 37 5.85 -4.43 -17.45
CA TYR A 37 6.82 -3.45 -16.97
C TYR A 37 7.57 -4.02 -15.76
N THR A 38 8.88 -4.19 -15.88
CA THR A 38 9.71 -4.73 -14.80
C THR A 38 10.65 -3.67 -14.24
N ALA A 39 10.77 -3.63 -12.91
CA ALA A 39 11.58 -2.65 -12.20
C ALA A 39 12.07 -3.18 -10.85
N THR A 40 12.97 -2.43 -10.22
CA THR A 40 13.25 -2.59 -8.79
C THR A 40 12.20 -1.84 -7.99
N ALA A 41 12.02 -2.24 -6.75
CA ALA A 41 11.13 -1.58 -5.81
C ALA A 41 11.61 -1.78 -4.37
N TYR A 42 11.04 -1.03 -3.45
CA TYR A 42 11.18 -1.30 -2.01
C TYR A 42 9.89 -0.94 -1.29
N LEU A 43 9.71 -1.52 -0.11
CA LEU A 43 8.56 -1.24 0.75
C LEU A 43 9.05 -0.57 2.03
N PRO A 44 8.60 0.66 2.36
CA PRO A 44 8.90 1.30 3.62
C PRO A 44 8.57 0.39 4.83
N PRO A 45 9.35 0.46 5.93
CA PRO A 45 10.41 1.44 6.22
C PRO A 45 11.76 1.14 5.56
N ARG A 46 11.83 0.14 4.66
CA ARG A 46 13.07 -0.14 3.91
C ARG A 46 13.42 0.96 2.92
N THR A 47 14.66 0.92 2.46
CA THR A 47 15.22 1.83 1.47
C THR A 47 15.70 1.06 0.22
N PRO A 48 16.07 1.77 -0.85
CA PRO A 48 16.69 1.15 -2.02
C PRO A 48 17.98 0.36 -1.72
N ASP A 49 18.65 0.60 -0.58
CA ASP A 49 19.95 -0.01 -0.28
C ASP A 49 19.83 -1.31 0.53
N ASP A 50 18.81 -1.42 1.39
CA ASP A 50 18.67 -2.52 2.34
C ASP A 50 17.48 -3.46 2.04
N GLY A 51 16.49 -3.01 1.28
CA GLY A 51 15.20 -3.69 1.15
C GLY A 51 14.64 -3.79 -0.26
N GLN A 52 15.49 -4.03 -1.25
CA GLN A 52 15.01 -4.19 -2.63
C GLN A 52 14.15 -5.45 -2.80
N ALA A 53 13.08 -5.25 -3.55
CA ALA A 53 12.24 -6.26 -4.18
C ALA A 53 12.26 -6.03 -5.70
N GLY A 54 12.01 -7.09 -6.46
CA GLY A 54 11.62 -6.95 -7.86
C GLY A 54 10.12 -6.69 -7.97
N ILE A 55 9.71 -5.91 -8.95
CA ILE A 55 8.30 -5.77 -9.31
C ILE A 55 8.12 -5.95 -10.82
N ALA A 56 7.10 -6.72 -11.18
CA ALA A 56 6.55 -6.76 -12.53
C ALA A 56 5.13 -6.19 -12.48
N LEU A 57 4.78 -5.28 -13.38
CA LEU A 57 3.48 -4.63 -13.47
C LEU A 57 2.85 -4.85 -14.85
N ARG A 58 1.54 -5.05 -14.86
CA ARG A 58 0.73 -5.27 -16.05
C ARG A 58 -0.66 -4.66 -15.92
N ARG A 59 -1.40 -4.66 -17.03
CA ARG A 59 -2.80 -4.19 -17.10
C ARG A 59 -3.02 -2.75 -16.62
N PHE A 60 -1.99 -1.91 -16.71
CA PHE A 60 -2.10 -0.49 -16.46
C PHE A 60 -2.25 0.26 -17.78
N ALA A 61 -3.03 1.35 -17.78
CA ALA A 61 -3.28 2.12 -18.99
C ALA A 61 -1.99 2.78 -19.52
N PRO A 62 -1.56 2.50 -20.77
CA PRO A 62 -0.38 3.13 -21.36
C PRO A 62 -0.48 4.65 -21.35
N GLY A 63 0.60 5.33 -20.99
CA GLY A 63 0.64 6.80 -20.94
C GLY A 63 -0.18 7.45 -19.80
N ALA A 64 -0.90 6.66 -18.99
CA ALA A 64 -1.65 7.19 -17.86
C ALA A 64 -0.73 7.36 -16.64
N TRP A 65 -0.72 8.56 -16.06
CA TRP A 65 0.05 8.85 -14.83
C TRP A 65 -0.48 8.09 -13.62
N ARG A 66 -1.77 7.79 -13.58
CA ARG A 66 -2.41 7.03 -12.51
C ARG A 66 -3.42 6.06 -13.08
N THR A 67 -3.33 4.80 -12.70
CA THR A 67 -4.19 3.76 -13.26
C THR A 67 -4.17 2.51 -12.36
N PRO A 68 -5.23 1.71 -12.33
CA PRO A 68 -5.17 0.38 -11.74
C PRO A 68 -4.07 -0.46 -12.39
N ALA A 69 -3.43 -1.32 -11.62
CA ALA A 69 -2.39 -2.22 -12.09
C ALA A 69 -2.42 -3.52 -11.31
N GLU A 70 -1.92 -4.56 -11.95
CA GLU A 70 -1.62 -5.83 -11.32
C GLU A 70 -0.14 -6.10 -11.40
N GLY A 71 0.38 -6.83 -10.42
CA GLY A 71 1.80 -7.11 -10.39
C GLY A 71 2.22 -8.30 -9.58
N ILE A 72 3.49 -8.62 -9.74
CA ILE A 72 4.19 -9.64 -8.98
C ILE A 72 5.33 -8.96 -8.23
N LEU A 73 5.29 -9.05 -6.90
CA LEU A 73 6.37 -8.63 -6.03
C LEU A 73 7.27 -9.84 -5.74
N VAL A 74 8.57 -9.69 -5.98
CA VAL A 74 9.56 -10.75 -5.80
C VAL A 74 10.55 -10.35 -4.72
N PRO A 75 10.72 -11.12 -3.63
CA PRO A 75 11.62 -10.74 -2.55
C PRO A 75 13.08 -10.83 -2.96
N GLY A 76 13.87 -9.84 -2.55
CA GLY A 76 15.32 -9.92 -2.65
C GLY A 76 15.90 -11.06 -1.80
N LYS A 77 17.07 -11.59 -2.20
CA LYS A 77 17.69 -12.79 -1.60
C LYS A 77 17.83 -12.75 -0.06
N ARG A 78 17.98 -11.56 0.53
CA ARG A 78 18.20 -11.33 1.98
C ARG A 78 16.95 -10.86 2.74
N ASN A 79 15.84 -10.57 2.04
CA ASN A 79 14.71 -9.82 2.61
C ASN A 79 13.44 -10.69 2.71
N ARG A 80 13.56 -11.85 3.37
CA ARG A 80 12.51 -12.89 3.40
C ARG A 80 11.43 -12.72 4.48
N ALA A 81 11.35 -11.58 5.15
CA ALA A 81 10.40 -11.37 6.25
C ALA A 81 9.76 -9.97 6.23
N GLN A 82 9.42 -9.48 5.03
CA GLN A 82 8.67 -8.24 4.90
C GLN A 82 7.16 -8.52 4.90
N GLN A 83 6.41 -7.81 5.72
CA GLN A 83 4.96 -7.91 5.74
C GLN A 83 4.35 -7.02 4.65
N VAL A 84 3.42 -7.56 3.87
CA VAL A 84 2.65 -6.80 2.87
C VAL A 84 1.17 -6.90 3.21
N ILE A 85 0.52 -5.75 3.30
CA ILE A 85 -0.92 -5.63 3.57
C ILE A 85 -1.55 -4.67 2.56
N PRO A 86 -2.86 -4.78 2.30
CA PRO A 86 -3.61 -3.71 1.66
C PRO A 86 -3.36 -2.37 2.38
N GLY A 87 -3.19 -1.31 1.61
CA GLY A 87 -2.78 0.02 2.08
C GLY A 87 -1.27 0.25 2.08
N CYS A 88 -0.43 -0.79 1.93
CA CYS A 88 1.01 -0.59 1.76
C CYS A 88 1.31 0.18 0.48
N ILE A 89 2.35 1.02 0.55
CA ILE A 89 2.92 1.68 -0.62
C ILE A 89 4.20 0.95 -1.00
N VAL A 90 4.25 0.46 -2.23
CA VAL A 90 5.48 -0.02 -2.86
C VAL A 90 6.08 1.12 -3.66
N ILE A 91 7.32 1.48 -3.37
CA ILE A 91 8.05 2.49 -4.13
C ILE A 91 8.74 1.79 -5.31
N ILE A 92 8.40 2.19 -6.52
CA ILE A 92 8.98 1.67 -7.76
C ILE A 92 10.17 2.53 -8.11
N THR A 93 11.30 1.90 -8.44
CA THR A 93 12.57 2.56 -8.70
C THR A 93 13.18 2.16 -10.03
N GLU A 94 13.90 3.09 -10.65
CA GLU A 94 14.88 2.80 -11.69
C GLU A 94 16.28 3.10 -11.14
N GLY A 95 17.07 2.05 -10.94
CA GLY A 95 18.25 2.14 -10.08
C GLY A 95 17.82 2.47 -8.65
N VAL A 96 18.35 3.58 -8.10
CA VAL A 96 17.98 4.07 -6.75
C VAL A 96 16.92 5.18 -6.78
N ARG A 97 16.54 5.66 -7.98
CA ARG A 97 15.64 6.81 -8.13
C ARG A 97 14.18 6.33 -8.09
N PRO A 98 13.33 6.88 -7.20
CA PRO A 98 11.89 6.65 -7.23
C PRO A 98 11.28 7.18 -8.53
N VAL A 99 10.49 6.36 -9.20
CA VAL A 99 9.80 6.71 -10.46
C VAL A 99 8.30 6.48 -10.40
N GLY A 100 7.82 5.74 -9.41
CA GLY A 100 6.40 5.48 -9.22
C GLY A 100 6.09 4.93 -7.84
N LEU A 101 4.80 4.90 -7.52
CA LEU A 101 4.24 4.39 -6.29
C LEU A 101 3.11 3.43 -6.65
N LEU A 102 3.07 2.25 -6.04
CA LEU A 102 1.91 1.37 -6.10
C LEU A 102 1.26 1.34 -4.72
N THR A 103 0.00 1.77 -4.66
CA THR A 103 -0.83 1.56 -3.46
C THR A 103 -1.48 0.19 -3.57
N VAL A 104 -1.10 -0.74 -2.69
CA VAL A 104 -1.59 -2.12 -2.69
C VAL A 104 -3.03 -2.14 -2.20
N GLU A 105 -3.93 -2.75 -2.96
CA GLU A 105 -5.34 -2.96 -2.58
C GLU A 105 -5.60 -4.43 -2.24
N GLU A 106 -4.96 -5.36 -2.97
CA GLU A 106 -5.06 -6.80 -2.73
C GLU A 106 -3.67 -7.44 -2.77
N VAL A 107 -3.50 -8.49 -1.99
CA VAL A 107 -2.24 -9.23 -1.92
C VAL A 107 -2.51 -10.72 -1.68
N HIS A 108 -1.87 -11.56 -2.49
CA HIS A 108 -1.95 -13.03 -2.40
C HIS A 108 -0.54 -13.62 -2.48
N ALA A 109 -0.28 -14.67 -1.70
CA ALA A 109 0.95 -15.45 -1.88
C ALA A 109 0.90 -16.17 -3.23
N LEU A 110 2.05 -16.31 -3.90
CA LEU A 110 2.16 -17.16 -5.08
C LEU A 110 2.76 -18.52 -4.72
N ALA A 111 2.19 -19.57 -5.29
CA ALA A 111 2.80 -20.89 -5.32
C ALA A 111 4.04 -20.90 -6.23
N PRO A 112 4.91 -21.93 -6.15
CA PRO A 112 6.11 -22.01 -6.99
C PRO A 112 5.84 -22.03 -8.49
N ASP A 113 4.64 -22.42 -8.91
CA ASP A 113 4.16 -22.42 -10.30
C ASP A 113 3.61 -21.06 -10.76
N GLY A 114 3.61 -20.05 -9.87
CA GLY A 114 3.11 -18.70 -10.15
C GLY A 114 1.61 -18.53 -9.95
N THR A 115 0.88 -19.54 -9.47
CA THR A 115 -0.56 -19.43 -9.20
C THR A 115 -0.82 -18.74 -7.86
N PRO A 116 -1.82 -17.83 -7.77
CA PRO A 116 -2.21 -17.24 -6.49
C PRO A 116 -2.76 -18.29 -5.53
N ILE A 117 -2.18 -18.36 -4.34
CA ILE A 117 -2.71 -19.12 -3.22
C ILE A 117 -3.82 -18.27 -2.62
N ILE A 118 -5.05 -18.53 -3.05
CA ILE A 118 -6.25 -17.96 -2.46
C ILE A 118 -6.62 -18.86 -1.28
N PRO A 119 -6.59 -18.36 -0.03
CA PRO A 119 -7.07 -19.14 1.09
C PRO A 119 -8.55 -19.44 0.84
N VAL A 120 -8.88 -20.72 0.71
CA VAL A 120 -10.27 -21.18 0.68
C VAL A 120 -10.85 -20.86 2.05
N VAL A 121 -11.67 -19.83 2.14
CA VAL A 121 -12.56 -19.66 3.28
C VAL A 121 -13.64 -20.69 3.09
N GLU A 122 -13.54 -21.84 3.75
CA GLU A 122 -14.64 -22.81 3.73
C GLU A 122 -15.90 -22.09 4.23
N PRO A 123 -17.02 -22.15 3.48
CA PRO A 123 -18.27 -21.63 3.99
C PRO A 123 -18.59 -22.43 5.25
N VAL A 124 -18.69 -21.72 6.38
CA VAL A 124 -19.21 -22.29 7.63
C VAL A 124 -20.54 -22.94 7.26
N ARG A 125 -20.59 -24.27 7.28
CA ARG A 125 -21.84 -25.00 7.13
C ARG A 125 -22.68 -24.65 8.35
N ASP A 126 -23.69 -23.82 8.15
CA ASP A 126 -24.76 -23.61 9.11
C ASP A 126 -25.41 -24.97 9.42
N ALA A 127 -24.99 -25.60 10.52
CA ALA A 127 -25.74 -26.65 11.15
C ALA A 127 -26.93 -25.97 11.85
N GLY A 128 -28.11 -26.14 11.26
CA GLY A 128 -29.31 -25.41 11.65
C GLY A 128 -29.87 -25.76 13.04
N ALA A 129 -30.67 -24.78 13.51
CA ALA A 129 -31.89 -24.85 14.32
C ALA A 129 -31.85 -24.13 15.69
N ASP A 130 -32.77 -23.15 15.79
CA ASP A 130 -33.40 -22.48 16.95
C ASP A 130 -32.62 -21.49 17.86
N ALA A 131 -32.81 -20.19 17.53
CA ALA A 131 -33.22 -19.03 18.36
C ALA A 131 -32.66 -18.82 19.81
N PRO A 132 -32.42 -17.56 20.26
CA PRO A 132 -33.21 -16.36 19.94
C PRO A 132 -32.41 -15.18 19.35
N LEU A 133 -33.15 -14.30 18.66
CA LEU A 133 -32.75 -12.96 18.25
C LEU A 133 -32.09 -12.23 19.43
N ALA A 134 -30.76 -12.10 19.36
CA ALA A 134 -30.01 -11.27 20.28
C ALA A 134 -30.47 -9.82 20.10
N ALA A 135 -30.94 -9.24 21.20
CA ALA A 135 -31.33 -7.85 21.28
C ALA A 135 -30.23 -6.94 20.72
N GLU A 136 -30.66 -5.98 19.92
CA GLU A 136 -29.87 -4.87 19.41
C GLU A 136 -29.05 -4.26 20.57
N PRO A 137 -27.70 -4.22 20.50
CA PRO A 137 -26.94 -3.50 21.51
C PRO A 137 -27.33 -2.02 21.42
N PRO A 138 -27.64 -1.34 22.53
CA PRO A 138 -28.08 0.04 22.47
C PRO A 138 -26.99 0.88 21.81
N TYR A 139 -27.39 1.57 20.75
CA TYR A 139 -26.61 2.55 20.01
C TYR A 139 -25.85 3.46 21.00
N ARG A 140 -24.54 3.25 21.17
CA ARG A 140 -23.69 4.18 21.92
C ARG A 140 -23.35 5.33 21.00
N HIS A 141 -24.06 6.45 21.15
CA HIS A 141 -23.48 7.74 20.76
C HIS A 141 -22.17 7.91 21.54
N SER A 142 -21.03 7.83 20.85
CA SER A 142 -19.76 8.28 21.38
C SER A 142 -19.84 9.79 21.60
N THR A 143 -20.08 10.22 22.84
CA THR A 143 -19.90 11.60 23.27
C THR A 143 -18.41 11.90 23.45
N ALA A 144 -17.63 11.77 22.36
CA ALA A 144 -16.27 12.28 22.28
C ALA A 144 -16.31 13.79 21.99
N ALA A 145 -16.97 14.53 22.88
CA ALA A 145 -16.84 15.96 23.01
C ALA A 145 -16.45 16.23 24.46
N SER A 146 -15.16 16.03 24.78
CA SER A 146 -14.45 16.74 25.85
C SER A 146 -13.03 16.19 25.98
N ARG A 147 -12.06 17.01 25.56
CA ARG A 147 -10.67 17.19 26.08
C ARG A 147 -9.62 17.36 24.99
N TRP A 148 -9.89 18.24 24.02
CA TRP A 148 -8.82 18.93 23.32
C TRP A 148 -8.72 20.36 23.86
N THR A 149 -8.05 20.51 25.00
CA THR A 149 -7.45 21.78 25.42
C THR A 149 -6.00 21.48 25.77
N SER A 150 -5.19 21.26 24.73
CA SER A 150 -3.74 21.36 24.90
C SER A 150 -3.42 22.84 25.01
N LYS A 151 -3.04 23.30 26.21
CA LYS A 151 -2.42 24.62 26.40
C LYS A 151 -1.18 24.66 25.49
N HIS A 152 -1.17 25.53 24.50
CA HIS A 152 0.03 25.79 23.71
C HIS A 152 0.98 26.65 24.56
N ALA A 153 2.29 26.39 24.47
CA ALA A 153 3.33 27.20 25.11
C ALA A 153 3.36 28.67 24.62
N SER A 154 2.48 29.04 23.69
CA SER A 154 2.27 30.38 23.16
C SER A 154 1.33 31.24 24.02
N ASP A 155 0.55 30.65 24.92
CA ASP A 155 -0.45 31.37 25.75
C ASP A 155 0.15 32.08 26.97
N ASP A 156 1.43 31.85 27.29
CA ASP A 156 2.12 32.42 28.46
C ASP A 156 3.04 33.60 28.11
N ALA A 157 2.87 34.19 26.92
CA ALA A 157 3.63 35.38 26.54
C ALA A 157 3.04 36.63 27.23
N PRO A 158 3.82 37.38 28.03
CA PRO A 158 3.36 38.65 28.60
C PRO A 158 3.10 39.68 27.48
N PRO A 159 2.07 40.54 27.61
CA PRO A 159 1.76 41.54 26.60
C PRO A 159 2.92 42.52 26.45
N GLN A 160 3.45 42.63 25.23
CA GLN A 160 4.38 43.70 24.85
C GLN A 160 3.63 45.05 24.91
N PRO A 161 4.20 46.09 25.56
CA PRO A 161 3.61 47.42 25.50
C PRO A 161 3.72 47.98 24.08
N ALA A 162 2.59 48.44 23.54
CA ALA A 162 2.55 49.18 22.29
C ALA A 162 3.35 50.48 22.45
N GLY A 163 4.48 50.55 21.74
CA GLY A 163 5.29 51.76 21.63
C GLY A 163 4.60 52.80 20.75
N VAL A 164 4.70 54.05 21.20
CA VAL A 164 4.24 55.31 20.59
C VAL A 164 4.97 55.58 19.27
#